data_AF-A0A9P6TI07-F1
#
_entry.id   AF-A0A9P6TI07-F1
#
_cell.length_a   1.000
_cell.length_b   1.000
_cell.length_c   1.000
_cell.angle_alpha   90.00
_cell.angle_beta   90.00
_cell.angle_gamma   90.00
#
_symmetry.space_group_name_H-M   'P 1'
#
loop_
_entity.id
_entity.type
_entity.pdbx_description
1 polymer ?
#
loop_
_entity_poly.entity_id
_entity_poly.type
_entity_poly.pdbx_seq_one_letter_code
_entity_poly.pdbx_strand_id
1 'polypeptide(L)'
;MPIGQMRACLRRFGIDNSQILDILYPARQTIGVLVHNDFVATLLEKFRAVNIQQVEFDPLDTKHIYDPKYKDATDDEKLQVAQELRFNRAKRALNHIRAPIKYAVARDFYSKGWLHLAELKTLLATKWSHPDVA
;
A
#
# COMPACT_ATOMS: atom_id res chain seq x y z
N MET A 1 -7.66 3.21 -14.14
CA MET A 1 -7.54 4.68 -14.02
C MET A 1 -6.09 5.00 -13.61
N PRO A 2 -5.42 5.99 -14.20
CA PRO A 2 -4.10 6.44 -13.73
C PRO A 2 -4.12 6.96 -12.29
N ILE A 3 -3.02 6.82 -11.54
CA ILE A 3 -2.95 7.22 -10.11
C ILE A 3 -3.26 8.71 -9.92
N GLY A 4 -2.74 9.59 -10.79
CA GLY A 4 -2.99 11.04 -10.69
C GLY A 4 -4.47 11.39 -10.85
N GLN A 5 -5.17 10.72 -11.77
CA GLN A 5 -6.62 10.90 -11.95
C GLN A 5 -7.40 10.37 -10.73
N MET A 6 -6.95 9.26 -10.16
CA MET A 6 -7.56 8.73 -8.94
C MET A 6 -7.39 9.67 -7.74
N ARG A 7 -6.20 10.27 -7.56
CA ARG A 7 -5.99 11.31 -6.55
C ARG A 7 -6.91 12.52 -6.76
N ALA A 8 -7.09 12.96 -8.00
CA ALA A 8 -8.03 14.03 -8.31
C ALA A 8 -9.49 13.63 -8.01
N CYS A 9 -9.85 12.37 -8.28
CA CYS A 9 -11.15 11.80 -7.98
C CYS A 9 -11.42 11.79 -6.47
N LEU A 10 -10.49 11.24 -5.66
CA LEU A 10 -10.58 11.22 -4.20
C LEU A 10 -10.68 12.63 -3.60
N ARG A 11 -9.93 13.60 -4.15
CA ARG A 11 -10.03 15.01 -3.75
C ARG A 11 -11.42 15.60 -4.00
N ARG A 12 -12.08 15.25 -5.11
CA ARG A 12 -13.47 15.68 -5.39
C ARG A 12 -14.48 15.08 -4.41
N PHE A 13 -14.17 13.92 -3.83
CA PHE A 13 -14.93 13.33 -2.72
C PHE A 13 -14.55 13.92 -1.34
N GLY A 14 -13.74 14.98 -1.32
CA GLY A 14 -13.32 15.66 -0.10
C GLY A 14 -12.19 14.95 0.65
N ILE A 15 -11.52 13.96 0.06
CA ILE A 15 -10.38 13.27 0.68
C ILE A 15 -9.10 13.98 0.27
N ASP A 16 -8.41 14.60 1.21
CA ASP A 16 -7.19 15.34 0.90
C ASP A 16 -6.03 14.39 0.57
N ASN A 17 -5.21 14.77 -0.41
CA ASN A 17 -4.04 13.99 -0.81
C ASN A 17 -3.01 13.82 0.31
N SER A 18 -2.96 14.75 1.27
CA SER A 18 -2.12 14.66 2.47
C SER A 18 -2.51 13.51 3.40
N GLN A 19 -3.77 13.06 3.35
CA GLN A 19 -4.28 11.93 4.15
C GLN A 19 -3.88 10.59 3.52
N ILE A 20 -3.63 10.57 2.21
CA ILE A 20 -3.33 9.38 1.42
C ILE A 20 -1.82 9.19 1.28
N LEU A 21 -1.31 8.13 1.89
CA LEU A 21 0.09 7.73 1.87
C LEU A 21 0.45 7.06 0.53
N ASP A 22 -0.41 6.18 0.01
CA ASP A 22 -0.21 5.50 -1.27
C ASP A 22 -1.53 5.05 -1.90
N ILE A 23 -1.52 4.85 -3.22
CA ILE A 23 -2.65 4.27 -3.97
C ILE A 23 -2.11 3.17 -4.88
N LEU A 24 -2.73 1.99 -4.78
CA LEU A 24 -2.38 0.83 -5.60
C LEU A 24 -3.62 0.16 -6.20
N TYR A 25 -3.40 -0.63 -7.24
CA TYR A 25 -4.42 -1.46 -7.87
C TYR A 25 -4.09 -2.92 -7.63
N PRO A 26 -4.55 -3.51 -6.51
CA PRO A 26 -4.10 -4.83 -6.11
C PRO A 26 -4.69 -5.95 -6.97
N ALA A 27 -5.90 -5.75 -7.50
CA ALA A 27 -6.66 -6.68 -8.33
C ALA A 27 -7.55 -5.93 -9.33
N ARG A 28 -8.20 -6.66 -10.24
CA ARG A 28 -9.16 -6.07 -11.20
C ARG A 28 -10.34 -5.46 -10.45
N GLN A 29 -10.74 -4.25 -10.84
CA GLN A 29 -11.85 -3.49 -10.25
C GLN A 29 -11.68 -3.16 -8.75
N THR A 30 -10.51 -3.40 -8.16
CA THR A 30 -10.21 -3.06 -6.77
C THR A 30 -9.17 -1.94 -6.71
N ILE A 31 -9.40 -0.98 -5.83
CA ILE A 31 -8.42 0.02 -5.44
C ILE A 31 -7.98 -0.24 -4.00
N GLY A 32 -6.68 -0.25 -3.77
CA GLY A 32 -6.09 -0.20 -2.44
C GLY A 32 -5.66 1.23 -2.13
N VAL A 33 -6.09 1.77 -0.99
CA VAL A 33 -5.69 3.09 -0.50
C VAL A 33 -4.97 2.89 0.82
N LEU A 34 -3.72 3.33 0.89
CA LEU A 34 -2.98 3.43 2.14
C LEU A 34 -3.20 4.83 2.71
N VAL A 35 -3.77 4.91 3.90
CA VAL A 35 -4.17 6.16 4.57
C VAL A 35 -3.56 6.19 5.97
N HIS A 36 -3.34 7.39 6.51
CA HIS A 36 -2.97 7.52 7.92
C HIS A 36 -4.13 7.06 8.83
N ASN A 37 -3.82 6.39 9.95
CA ASN A 37 -4.81 5.79 10.83
C ASN A 37 -5.87 6.80 11.32
N ASP A 38 -5.45 8.02 11.67
CA ASP A 38 -6.32 9.10 12.12
C ASP A 38 -7.40 9.51 11.10
N PHE A 39 -7.18 9.25 9.81
CA PHE A 39 -8.13 9.58 8.74
C PHE A 39 -8.94 8.38 8.25
N VAL A 40 -8.73 7.18 8.79
CA VAL A 40 -9.46 5.97 8.37
C VAL A 40 -10.96 6.17 8.57
N ALA A 41 -11.41 6.54 9.77
CA ALA A 41 -12.84 6.71 10.06
C ALA A 41 -13.51 7.69 9.08
N THR A 42 -12.92 8.87 8.91
CA THR A 42 -13.39 9.92 7.97
C THR A 42 -13.42 9.43 6.52
N LEU A 43 -12.42 8.65 6.09
CA LEU A 43 -12.39 8.07 4.75
C LEU A 43 -13.54 7.08 4.54
N LEU A 44 -13.78 6.20 5.52
CA LEU A 44 -14.83 5.20 5.44
C LEU A 44 -16.22 5.84 5.44
N GLU A 45 -16.43 6.91 6.22
CA GLU A 45 -17.69 7.68 6.21
C GLU A 45 -17.96 8.30 4.84
N LYS A 46 -16.95 8.92 4.23
CA LYS A 46 -17.07 9.52 2.89
C LYS A 46 -17.38 8.46 1.83
N PHE A 47 -16.72 7.31 1.88
CA PHE A 47 -17.00 6.21 0.96
C PHE A 47 -18.41 5.65 1.13
N ARG A 48 -18.90 5.51 2.37
CA ARG A 48 -20.29 5.10 2.63
C ARG A 48 -21.30 6.09 2.06
N ALA A 49 -21.05 7.40 2.20
CA ALA A 49 -21.95 8.44 1.69
C ALA A 49 -22.13 8.39 0.16
N VAL A 50 -21.17 7.82 -0.57
CA VAL A 50 -21.22 7.65 -2.04
C VAL A 50 -21.41 6.19 -2.47
N ASN A 51 -21.84 5.31 -1.56
CA ASN A 51 -22.07 3.88 -1.80
C ASN A 51 -20.85 3.11 -2.35
N ILE A 52 -19.64 3.55 -2.02
CA ILE A 52 -18.42 2.77 -2.29
C ILE A 52 -18.36 1.63 -1.26
N GLN A 53 -18.49 0.40 -1.75
CA GLN A 53 -18.41 -0.79 -0.92
C GLN A 53 -16.96 -1.08 -0.52
N GLN A 54 -16.77 -1.39 0.75
CA GLN A 54 -15.53 -1.98 1.24
C GLN A 54 -15.55 -3.45 0.91
N VAL A 55 -14.42 -3.97 0.44
CA VAL A 55 -14.26 -5.38 0.11
C VAL A 55 -13.18 -5.93 1.03
N GLU A 56 -13.46 -7.06 1.67
CA GLU A 56 -12.39 -7.82 2.32
C GLU A 56 -11.45 -8.34 1.23
N PHE A 57 -10.17 -8.00 1.36
CA PHE A 57 -9.15 -8.33 0.36
C PHE A 57 -7.96 -8.95 1.06
N ASP A 58 -7.72 -10.24 0.79
CA ASP A 58 -6.50 -10.91 1.23
C ASP A 58 -5.43 -10.80 0.13
N PRO A 59 -4.34 -10.04 0.35
CA PRO A 59 -3.28 -9.91 -0.65
C PRO A 59 -2.54 -11.21 -0.97
N LEU A 60 -2.73 -12.28 -0.18
CA LEU A 60 -2.14 -13.59 -0.39
C LEU A 60 -3.08 -14.61 -1.05
N ASP A 61 -4.35 -14.26 -1.27
CA ASP A 61 -5.29 -15.16 -1.95
C ASP A 61 -4.83 -15.40 -3.40
N THR A 62 -4.58 -16.67 -3.73
CA THR A 62 -4.11 -17.11 -5.05
C THR A 62 -5.09 -16.76 -6.16
N LYS A 63 -6.37 -16.57 -5.84
CA LYS A 63 -7.42 -16.13 -6.78
C LYS A 63 -7.17 -14.73 -7.36
N HIS A 64 -6.33 -13.92 -6.73
CA HIS A 64 -6.00 -12.58 -7.25
C HIS A 64 -4.87 -12.59 -8.29
N ILE A 65 -4.22 -13.74 -8.52
CA ILE A 65 -3.16 -13.91 -9.51
C ILE A 65 -3.78 -14.27 -10.87
N TYR A 66 -4.11 -13.23 -11.65
CA TYR A 66 -4.75 -13.34 -12.97
C TYR A 66 -3.80 -13.25 -14.17
N ASP A 67 -2.48 -13.18 -13.94
CA ASP A 67 -1.50 -13.13 -15.03
C ASP A 67 -1.54 -14.46 -15.81
N PRO A 68 -1.80 -14.46 -17.13
CA PRO A 68 -1.91 -15.68 -17.92
C PRO A 68 -0.71 -16.62 -17.80
N LYS A 69 0.48 -16.09 -17.48
CA LYS A 69 1.68 -16.92 -17.28
C LYS A 69 1.60 -17.86 -16.08
N TYR A 70 0.71 -17.59 -15.12
CA TYR A 70 0.48 -18.42 -13.94
C TYR A 70 -0.85 -19.20 -14.01
N LYS A 71 -1.48 -19.26 -15.18
CA LYS A 71 -2.77 -19.94 -15.34
C LYS A 71 -2.71 -21.40 -14.86
N ASP A 72 -1.64 -22.10 -15.26
CA ASP A 72 -1.42 -23.51 -14.95
C ASP A 72 -0.52 -23.73 -13.73
N ALA A 73 -0.16 -22.65 -13.02
CA ALA A 73 0.64 -22.72 -11.80
C ALA A 73 -0.19 -23.27 -10.64
N THR A 74 0.51 -24.01 -9.77
CA THR A 74 -0.04 -24.54 -8.51
C THR A 74 -0.39 -23.41 -7.54
N ASP A 75 -1.20 -23.71 -6.53
CA ASP A 75 -1.55 -22.74 -5.49
C ASP A 75 -0.32 -22.30 -4.69
N ASP A 76 0.65 -23.19 -4.46
CA ASP A 76 1.90 -22.85 -3.76
C ASP A 76 2.75 -21.87 -4.57
N GLU A 77 2.88 -22.07 -5.89
CA GLU A 77 3.58 -21.14 -6.78
C GLU A 77 2.87 -19.78 -6.82
N LYS A 78 1.54 -19.77 -6.91
CA LYS A 78 0.75 -18.53 -6.87
C LYS A 78 0.89 -17.81 -5.54
N LEU A 79 0.97 -18.54 -4.42
CA LEU A 79 1.18 -17.96 -3.10
C LEU A 79 2.55 -17.29 -3.00
N GLN A 80 3.61 -17.93 -3.52
CA GLN A 80 4.95 -17.33 -3.56
C GLN A 80 4.95 -16.02 -4.37
N VAL A 81 4.29 -16.02 -5.53
CA VAL A 81 4.13 -14.81 -6.35
C VAL A 81 3.34 -13.73 -5.60
N ALA A 82 2.27 -14.08 -4.90
CA ALA A 82 1.47 -13.14 -4.12
C ALA A 82 2.30 -12.50 -2.99
N GLN A 83 3.11 -13.30 -2.28
CA GLN A 83 4.03 -12.82 -1.25
C GLN A 83 5.06 -11.84 -1.83
N GLU A 84 5.67 -12.18 -2.97
CA GLU A 84 6.64 -11.32 -3.65
C GLU A 84 6.01 -10.00 -4.11
N LEU A 85 4.81 -10.06 -4.70
CA LEU A 85 4.06 -8.87 -5.11
C LEU A 85 3.73 -7.98 -3.92
N ARG A 86 3.29 -8.55 -2.79
CA ARG A 86 3.02 -7.80 -1.55
C ARG A 86 4.28 -7.09 -1.07
N PHE A 87 5.40 -7.78 -0.99
CA PHE A 87 6.68 -7.21 -0.57
C PHE A 87 7.13 -6.07 -1.50
N ASN A 88 7.08 -6.30 -2.81
CA ASN A 88 7.45 -5.30 -3.81
C ASN A 88 6.54 -4.06 -3.75
N ARG A 89 5.23 -4.24 -3.50
CA ARG A 89 4.28 -3.14 -3.30
C ARG A 89 4.62 -2.35 -2.03
N ALA A 90 4.89 -3.03 -0.91
CA ALA A 90 5.29 -2.37 0.33
C ALA A 90 6.57 -1.53 0.14
N LYS A 91 7.58 -2.07 -0.55
CA LYS A 91 8.83 -1.35 -0.87
C LYS A 91 8.57 -0.13 -1.76
N ARG A 92 7.73 -0.28 -2.80
CA ARG A 92 7.34 0.85 -3.66
C ARG A 92 6.59 1.94 -2.90
N ALA A 93 5.62 1.57 -2.05
CA ALA A 93 4.90 2.52 -1.22
C ALA A 93 5.88 3.31 -0.34
N LEU A 94 6.82 2.62 0.31
CA LEU A 94 7.86 3.26 1.11
C LEU A 94 8.70 4.24 0.30
N ASN A 95 9.10 3.93 -0.93
CA ASN A 95 9.87 4.87 -1.77
C ASN A 95 9.14 6.20 -2.01
N HIS A 96 7.80 6.19 -2.13
CA HIS A 96 7.01 7.38 -2.40
C HIS A 96 6.65 8.17 -1.13
N ILE A 97 6.51 7.50 0.00
CA ILE A 97 6.18 8.14 1.27
C ILE A 97 7.35 9.03 1.73
N ARG A 98 7.05 10.25 2.15
CA ARG A 98 8.06 11.22 2.62
C ARG A 98 8.49 10.92 4.06
N ALA A 99 9.71 11.30 4.41
CA ALA A 99 10.13 11.36 5.81
C ALA A 99 9.34 12.48 6.54
N PRO A 100 8.98 12.34 7.83
CA PRO A 100 9.34 11.25 8.76
C PRO A 100 8.38 10.04 8.75
N ILE A 101 7.19 10.17 8.15
CA ILE A 101 6.11 9.17 8.17
C ILE A 101 6.60 7.82 7.60
N LYS A 102 7.45 7.87 6.56
CA LYS A 102 8.12 6.71 5.95
C LYS A 102 8.67 5.71 6.98
N TYR A 103 9.31 6.19 8.05
CA TYR A 103 9.94 5.34 9.06
C TYR A 103 8.93 4.66 10.00
N ALA A 104 7.81 5.32 10.27
CA ALA A 104 6.73 4.71 11.05
C ALA A 104 6.02 3.62 10.23
N VAL A 105 5.71 3.93 8.97
CA VAL A 105 5.09 2.96 8.04
C VAL A 105 6.01 1.75 7.79
N ALA A 106 7.32 1.95 7.66
CA ALA A 106 8.26 0.84 7.50
C ALA A 106 8.26 -0.13 8.69
N ARG A 107 8.16 0.39 9.92
CA ARG A 107 8.04 -0.44 11.13
C ARG A 107 6.72 -1.20 11.18
N ASP A 108 5.61 -0.55 10.81
CA ASP A 108 4.29 -1.18 10.71
C ASP A 108 4.25 -2.28 9.64
N PHE A 109 4.87 -2.05 8.48
CA PHE A 109 4.99 -3.07 7.43
C PHE A 109 5.82 -4.26 7.89
N TYR A 110 6.90 -4.02 8.64
CA TYR A 110 7.70 -5.09 9.21
C TYR A 110 6.91 -5.92 10.24
N SER A 111 6.18 -5.29 11.16
CA SER A 111 5.38 -6.01 12.17
C SER A 111 4.27 -6.85 11.54
N LYS A 112 3.73 -6.42 10.39
CA LYS A 112 2.75 -7.16 9.59
C LYS A 112 3.36 -8.22 8.66
N GLY A 113 4.68 -8.35 8.63
CA GLY A 113 5.39 -9.29 7.74
C GLY A 113 5.37 -8.91 6.26
N TRP A 114 5.09 -7.63 5.94
CA TRP A 114 5.08 -7.10 4.57
C TRP A 114 6.46 -6.62 4.11
N LEU A 115 7.37 -6.40 5.05
CA LEU A 115 8.75 -5.97 4.81
C LEU A 115 9.70 -6.91 5.56
N HIS A 116 10.84 -7.24 4.95
CA HIS A 116 11.90 -8.01 5.59
C HIS A 116 12.78 -7.14 6.50
N LEU A 117 13.39 -7.76 7.51
CA LEU A 117 14.24 -7.06 8.49
C LEU A 117 15.43 -6.33 7.84
N ALA A 118 16.03 -6.92 6.81
CA ALA A 118 17.17 -6.33 6.10
C ALA A 118 16.81 -4.97 5.48
N GLU A 119 15.67 -4.89 4.80
CA GLU A 119 15.17 -3.64 4.20
C GLU A 119 14.83 -2.60 5.27
N LEU A 120 14.21 -3.02 6.37
CA LEU A 120 13.93 -2.13 7.49
C LEU A 120 15.22 -1.52 8.05
N LYS A 121 16.25 -2.35 8.28
CA LYS A 121 17.55 -1.90 8.80
C LYS A 121 18.21 -0.89 7.85
N THR A 122 18.24 -1.18 6.55
CA THR A 122 18.78 -0.29 5.53
C THR A 122 18.05 1.06 5.52
N LEU A 123 16.73 1.04 5.60
CA LEU A 123 15.89 2.24 5.58
C LEU A 123 16.01 3.05 6.89
N LEU A 124 16.26 2.40 8.03
CA LEU A 124 16.50 3.11 9.29
C LEU A 124 17.93 3.66 9.40
N ALA A 125 18.92 3.01 8.78
CA ALA A 125 20.29 3.52 8.74
C ALA A 125 20.38 4.87 7.98
N THR A 126 19.62 5.01 6.89
CA THR A 126 19.53 6.27 6.13
C THR A 126 18.87 7.41 6.90
N LYS A 127 18.04 7.12 7.92
CA LYS A 127 17.51 8.15 8.84
C LYS A 127 18.62 8.90 9.58
N TRP A 128 19.74 8.22 9.85
CA TRP A 128 20.86 8.73 10.64
C TRP A 128 21.99 9.34 9.78
N SER A 129 21.86 9.30 8.46
CA SER A 129 22.89 9.82 7.54
C SER A 129 22.66 11.27 7.09
N HIS A 130 21.60 11.93 7.55
CA HIS A 130 21.44 13.38 7.39
C HIS A 130 22.05 14.08 8.60
N PRO A 131 23.19 14.79 8.46
CA PRO A 131 23.68 15.65 9.52
C PRO A 131 22.70 16.79 9.74
N ASP A 132 22.39 17.07 11.01
CA ASP A 132 21.75 18.30 11.45
C ASP A 132 22.55 19.49 10.88
N VAL A 133 21.97 20.20 9.91
CA VAL A 133 22.39 21.55 9.59
C VAL A 133 21.67 22.47 10.57
N ALA A 134 22.40 22.82 11.63
CA ALA A 134 22.13 23.92 12.55
C ALA A 134 22.06 25.27 11.82
#